data_AF-A0A1G3HME9-F1
#
_entry.id   AF-A0A1G3HME9-F1
#
_cell.length_a   1.000
_cell.length_b   1.000
_cell.length_c   1.000
_cell.angle_alpha   90.00
_cell.angle_beta   90.00
_cell.angle_gamma   90.00
#
_symmetry.space_group_name_H-M   'P 1'
#
loop_
_entity.id
_entity.type
_entity.pdbx_description
1 polymer ?
#
loop_
_entity_poly.entity_id
_entity_poly.type
_entity_poly.pdbx_seq_one_letter_code
_entity_poly.pdbx_strand_id
1 'polypeptide(L)'
;MDTLIYNYDPATLAFLSAAPADVSPLDPDQVLVPAHATLIAPPEILPNTWPVFDAQAQAWVLVADWRGAYYEIATGQPITVTALGVQPAEMGLTNLAPPAGPAVFAAGAWERDLATERTLAWTAIKARRDAIKVGGVQVGAYWFHSDADSRIQHLGLKDKARDLLAAGGTMADAITILGQPVQWKTLSGAFVTVTVQLAYDIVTAAGNLDATAFAVAETHRQAMEAAADPALYDFSVGWPPAFIG
;
A
#
# COMPACT_ATOMS: atom_id res chain seq x y z
N MET A 1 0.37 62.79 -0.29
CA MET A 1 0.49 61.31 -0.34
C MET A 1 -0.06 60.83 0.97
N ASP A 2 -1.03 59.92 0.93
CA ASP A 2 -1.60 59.37 2.17
C ASP A 2 -0.52 58.57 2.90
N THR A 3 -0.34 58.84 4.19
CA THR A 3 0.58 58.09 5.04
C THR A 3 0.06 56.66 5.19
N LEU A 4 0.91 55.66 4.97
CA LEU A 4 0.54 54.26 5.13
C LEU A 4 1.01 53.72 6.49
N ILE A 5 0.20 52.87 7.08
CA ILE A 5 0.57 51.95 8.15
C ILE A 5 0.70 50.54 7.60
N TYR A 6 1.62 49.79 8.18
CA TYR A 6 1.91 48.40 7.82
C TYR A 6 1.59 47.52 9.03
N ASN A 7 0.55 46.71 8.89
CA ASN A 7 0.05 45.83 9.94
C ASN A 7 0.87 44.54 9.97
N TYR A 8 1.14 44.04 11.17
CA TYR A 8 1.78 42.75 11.38
C TYR A 8 1.01 41.91 12.40
N ASP A 9 1.18 40.60 12.31
CA ASP A 9 0.53 39.63 13.18
C ASP A 9 1.10 39.73 14.61
N PRO A 10 0.26 39.77 15.66
CA PRO A 10 0.74 39.98 17.02
C PRO A 10 1.54 38.79 17.58
N ALA A 11 1.40 37.58 17.03
CA ALA A 11 2.07 36.38 17.53
C ALA A 11 3.34 36.06 16.75
N THR A 12 3.27 36.12 15.42
CA THR A 12 4.35 35.78 14.50
C THR A 12 5.15 36.99 14.03
N LEU A 13 4.63 38.19 14.26
CA LEU A 13 5.20 39.47 13.79
C LEU A 13 5.31 39.56 12.26
N ALA A 14 4.70 38.63 11.54
CA ALA A 14 4.71 38.59 10.08
C ALA A 14 3.88 39.74 9.50
N PHE A 15 4.37 40.34 8.42
CA PHE A 15 3.61 41.35 7.68
C PHE A 15 2.26 40.80 7.21
N LEU A 16 1.19 41.59 7.38
CA LEU A 16 -0.17 41.23 7.00
C LEU A 16 -0.70 42.08 5.84
N SER A 17 -0.64 43.42 5.98
CA SER A 17 -1.22 44.34 5.00
C SER A 17 -0.69 45.76 5.15
N ALA A 18 -0.78 46.54 4.07
CA ALA A 18 -0.61 47.99 4.10
C ALA A 18 -1.98 48.67 4.01
N ALA A 19 -2.21 49.73 4.79
CA ALA A 19 -3.44 50.50 4.79
C ALA A 19 -3.16 52.00 4.99
N PRO A 20 -4.01 52.91 4.49
CA PRO A 20 -3.94 54.32 4.85
C PRO A 20 -4.06 54.50 6.36
N ALA A 21 -3.25 55.38 6.92
CA ALA A 21 -3.32 55.75 8.32
C ALA A 21 -4.47 56.74 8.54
N ASP A 22 -5.27 56.50 9.58
CA ASP A 22 -6.31 57.43 9.98
C ASP A 22 -5.69 58.67 10.62
N VAL A 23 -6.17 59.86 10.27
CA VAL A 23 -5.74 61.11 10.91
C VAL A 23 -6.42 61.25 12.28
N SER A 24 -5.69 61.72 13.28
CA SER A 24 -6.22 61.94 14.61
C SER A 24 -7.32 63.02 14.58
N PRO A 25 -8.52 62.74 15.12
CA PRO A 25 -9.59 63.73 15.19
C PRO A 25 -9.29 64.89 16.15
N LEU A 26 -8.23 64.77 16.97
CA LEU A 26 -7.79 65.78 17.93
C LEU A 26 -6.61 66.61 17.42
N ASP A 27 -5.86 66.10 16.45
CA ASP A 27 -4.68 66.75 15.87
C ASP A 27 -4.56 66.36 14.38
N PRO A 28 -4.97 67.26 13.44
CA PRO A 28 -4.93 66.99 12.01
C PRO A 28 -3.54 66.69 11.45
N ASP A 29 -2.47 67.01 12.18
CA ASP A 29 -1.08 66.78 11.75
C ASP A 29 -0.54 65.43 12.23
N GLN A 30 -1.30 64.65 13.02
CA GLN A 30 -0.92 63.33 13.53
C GLN A 30 -1.76 62.20 12.95
N VAL A 31 -1.11 61.08 12.66
CA VAL A 31 -1.77 59.85 12.25
C VAL A 31 -1.85 58.85 13.40
N LEU A 32 -2.91 58.05 13.42
CA LEU A 32 -3.12 56.98 14.38
C LEU A 32 -2.41 55.72 13.89
N VAL A 33 -1.55 55.16 14.74
CA VAL A 33 -0.89 53.87 14.50
C VAL A 33 -1.44 52.86 15.50
N PRO A 34 -2.22 51.86 15.04
CA PRO A 34 -2.75 50.81 15.91
C PRO A 34 -1.65 49.98 16.57
N ALA A 35 -2.03 49.26 17.64
CA ALA A 35 -1.16 48.21 18.19
C ALA A 35 -0.89 47.16 17.10
N HIS A 36 0.38 46.78 16.93
CA HIS A 36 0.85 45.88 15.87
C HIS A 36 0.83 46.46 14.45
N ALA A 37 1.05 47.77 14.34
CA ALA A 37 1.31 48.46 13.09
C ALA A 37 2.55 49.35 13.19
N THR A 38 3.18 49.65 12.06
CA THR A 38 4.33 50.56 11.97
C THR A 38 4.20 51.48 10.75
N LEU A 39 4.84 52.66 10.79
CA LEU A 39 4.98 53.56 9.65
C LEU A 39 6.18 53.19 8.77
N ILE A 40 7.04 52.28 9.23
CA ILE A 40 8.21 51.80 8.50
C ILE A 40 7.73 50.84 7.42
N ALA A 41 7.99 51.16 6.16
CA ALA A 41 7.64 50.28 5.05
C ALA A 41 8.43 48.96 5.11
N PRO A 42 7.80 47.80 4.84
CA PRO A 42 8.53 46.55 4.69
C PRO A 42 9.46 46.65 3.47
N PRO A 43 10.61 45.94 3.51
CA PRO A 43 11.48 45.81 2.35
C PRO A 43 10.76 45.11 1.20
N GLU A 44 11.33 45.21 0.01
CA GLU A 44 10.89 44.43 -1.14
C GLU A 44 10.92 42.93 -0.80
N ILE A 45 9.78 42.27 -1.00
CA ILE A 45 9.65 40.83 -0.74
C ILE A 45 10.40 40.09 -1.84
N LEU A 46 11.46 39.37 -1.47
CA LEU A 46 12.23 38.53 -2.38
C LEU A 46 11.62 37.13 -2.46
N PRO A 47 11.90 36.35 -3.53
CA PRO A 47 11.43 34.97 -3.66
C PRO A 47 11.75 34.12 -2.43
N ASN A 48 10.76 33.38 -1.94
CA ASN A 48 10.85 32.52 -0.75
C ASN A 48 11.27 33.27 0.52
N THR A 49 10.86 34.53 0.66
CA THR A 49 11.04 35.31 1.89
C THR A 49 9.75 35.99 2.31
N TRP A 50 9.62 36.30 3.60
CA TRP A 50 8.53 37.09 4.13
C TRP A 50 9.04 38.09 5.18
N PRO A 51 8.52 39.33 5.21
CA PRO A 51 8.92 40.30 6.23
C PRO A 51 8.32 39.94 7.60
N VAL A 52 9.16 39.95 8.63
CA VAL A 52 8.79 39.84 10.05
C VAL A 52 9.31 41.06 10.78
N PHE A 53 8.47 41.70 11.58
CA PHE A 53 8.82 42.94 12.28
C PHE A 53 9.58 42.65 13.58
N ASP A 54 10.81 43.16 13.68
CA ASP A 54 11.58 43.17 14.92
C ASP A 54 11.23 44.42 15.72
N ALA A 55 10.42 44.25 16.76
CA ALA A 55 9.98 45.36 17.62
C ALA A 55 11.12 45.96 18.48
N GLN A 56 12.22 45.25 18.70
CA GLN A 56 13.36 45.75 19.47
C GLN A 56 14.27 46.61 18.58
N ALA A 57 14.55 46.14 17.37
CA ALA A 57 15.32 46.88 16.38
C ALA A 57 14.50 47.96 15.66
N GLN A 58 13.16 47.94 15.80
CA GLN A 58 12.23 48.79 15.06
C GLN A 58 12.48 48.69 13.55
N ALA A 59 12.60 47.46 13.05
CA ALA A 59 12.95 47.19 11.65
C ALA A 59 12.30 45.90 11.15
N TRP A 60 12.09 45.81 9.83
CA TRP A 60 11.66 44.59 9.18
C TRP A 60 12.84 43.70 8.85
N VAL A 61 12.72 42.40 9.15
CA VAL A 61 13.68 41.37 8.80
C VAL A 61 13.02 40.40 7.83
N LEU A 62 13.64 40.15 6.68
CA LEU A 62 13.21 39.10 5.77
C LEU A 62 13.61 37.74 6.34
N VAL A 63 12.63 36.89 6.61
CA VAL A 63 12.85 35.48 6.98
C VAL A 63 12.50 34.58 5.81
N ALA A 64 13.02 33.36 5.78
CA ALA A 64 12.66 32.38 4.76
C ALA A 64 11.15 32.08 4.81
N ASP A 65 10.50 32.02 3.65
CA ASP A 65 9.09 31.62 3.54
C ASP A 65 8.95 30.55 2.47
N TRP A 66 8.82 29.32 2.95
CA TRP A 66 8.62 28.13 2.15
C TRP A 66 7.33 27.41 2.56
N ARG A 67 6.32 28.16 2.99
CA ARG A 67 5.04 27.57 3.35
C ARG A 67 4.37 26.98 2.10
N GLY A 68 3.78 25.81 2.24
CA GLY A 68 3.16 25.10 1.11
C GLY A 68 3.15 23.59 1.29
N ALA A 69 2.75 22.89 0.24
CA ALA A 69 2.72 21.44 0.18
C ALA A 69 4.07 20.87 -0.32
N TYR A 70 4.58 19.89 0.40
CA TYR A 70 5.84 19.20 0.14
C TYR A 70 5.65 17.69 0.37
N TYR A 71 6.70 16.93 0.09
CA TYR A 71 6.77 15.48 0.32
C TYR A 71 8.05 15.15 1.09
N GLU A 72 7.95 14.25 2.06
CA GLU A 72 9.10 13.70 2.77
C GLU A 72 9.92 12.80 1.85
N ILE A 73 11.21 13.09 1.68
CA ILE A 73 12.13 12.34 0.82
C ILE A 73 12.24 10.87 1.24
N ALA A 74 12.17 10.59 2.54
CA ALA A 74 12.33 9.25 3.09
C ALA A 74 11.13 8.31 2.83
N THR A 75 9.92 8.86 2.71
CA THR A 75 8.68 8.05 2.67
C THR A 75 7.73 8.41 1.54
N GLY A 76 7.92 9.55 0.88
CA GLY A 76 7.00 10.12 -0.09
C GLY A 76 5.70 10.67 0.53
N GLN A 77 5.60 10.77 1.86
CA GLN A 77 4.40 11.25 2.53
C GLN A 77 4.21 12.77 2.33
N PRO A 78 2.98 13.24 2.07
CA PRO A 78 2.70 14.66 1.93
C PRO A 78 2.83 15.37 3.29
N ILE A 79 3.54 16.49 3.31
CA ILE A 79 3.74 17.36 4.47
C ILE A 79 3.41 18.79 4.07
N THR A 80 2.72 19.53 4.96
CA THR A 80 2.47 20.96 4.76
C THR A 80 3.38 21.77 5.66
N VAL A 81 4.24 22.59 5.07
CA VAL A 81 5.04 23.57 5.80
C VAL A 81 4.16 24.79 6.06
N THR A 82 3.98 25.14 7.33
CA THR A 82 3.12 26.27 7.75
C THR A 82 3.87 27.37 8.47
N ALA A 83 5.10 27.10 8.92
CA ALA A 83 5.93 28.05 9.66
C ALA A 83 6.88 28.83 8.74
N LEU A 84 7.10 30.10 9.09
CA LEU A 84 8.17 30.93 8.53
C LEU A 84 9.52 30.51 9.12
N GLY A 85 10.61 30.81 8.41
CA GLY A 85 11.98 30.49 8.79
C GLY A 85 12.37 29.03 8.57
N VAL A 86 11.46 28.19 8.08
CA VAL A 86 11.71 26.78 7.79
C VAL A 86 12.18 26.61 6.35
N GLN A 87 13.32 25.95 6.15
CA GLN A 87 13.80 25.55 4.83
C GLN A 87 13.48 24.07 4.59
N PRO A 88 12.57 23.73 3.65
CA PRO A 88 12.10 22.35 3.45
C PRO A 88 13.23 21.35 3.18
N ALA A 89 14.25 21.75 2.42
CA ALA A 89 15.39 20.90 2.09
C ALA A 89 16.18 20.44 3.34
N GLU A 90 16.29 21.28 4.36
CA GLU A 90 16.97 20.95 5.63
C GLU A 90 16.16 19.96 6.47
N MET A 91 14.84 19.92 6.25
CA MET A 91 13.92 18.95 6.84
C MET A 91 13.76 17.67 6.01
N GLY A 92 14.55 17.49 4.95
CA GLY A 92 14.41 16.34 4.05
C GLY A 92 13.10 16.35 3.26
N LEU A 93 12.61 17.54 2.89
CA LEU A 93 11.40 17.70 2.10
C LEU A 93 11.72 18.13 0.65
N THR A 94 10.87 17.69 -0.28
CA THR A 94 10.92 18.08 -1.69
C THR A 94 9.55 18.57 -2.15
N ASN A 95 9.51 19.51 -3.09
CA ASN A 95 8.27 19.94 -3.75
C ASN A 95 7.90 19.02 -4.94
N LEU A 96 8.74 18.02 -5.24
CA LEU A 96 8.47 17.02 -6.27
C LEU A 96 7.57 15.92 -5.71
N ALA A 97 6.42 15.69 -6.35
CA ALA A 97 5.54 14.59 -6.00
C ALA A 97 6.17 13.23 -6.38
N PRO A 98 6.05 12.19 -5.54
CA PRO A 98 6.47 10.84 -5.90
C PRO A 98 5.61 10.31 -7.06
N PRO A 99 6.16 9.46 -7.94
CA PRO A 99 5.39 8.79 -8.97
C PRO A 99 4.39 7.81 -8.35
N ALA A 100 3.48 7.29 -9.17
CA ALA A 100 2.62 6.20 -8.76
C ALA A 100 3.45 4.92 -8.54
N GLY A 101 3.35 4.32 -7.35
CA GLY A 101 4.06 3.09 -7.00
C GLY A 101 5.30 3.33 -6.12
N PRO A 102 6.05 2.26 -5.78
CA PRO A 102 7.25 2.36 -4.95
C PRO A 102 8.33 3.22 -5.62
N ALA A 103 8.84 4.19 -4.88
CA ALA A 103 9.89 5.09 -5.36
C ALA A 103 10.83 5.50 -4.22
N VAL A 104 12.08 5.77 -4.59
CA VAL A 104 13.11 6.33 -3.72
C VAL A 104 13.55 7.67 -4.29
N PHE A 105 13.81 8.64 -3.42
CA PHE A 105 14.33 9.93 -3.85
C PHE A 105 15.85 9.91 -3.86
N ALA A 106 16.46 10.01 -5.04
CA ALA A 106 17.89 9.97 -5.26
C ALA A 106 18.31 11.04 -6.28
N ALA A 107 19.49 11.62 -6.10
CA ALA A 107 20.05 12.62 -7.02
C ALA A 107 19.11 13.80 -7.38
N GLY A 108 18.20 14.18 -6.46
CA GLY A 108 17.27 15.30 -6.67
C GLY A 108 15.98 14.94 -7.43
N ALA A 109 15.72 13.66 -7.68
CA ALA A 109 14.50 13.19 -8.34
C ALA A 109 13.95 11.91 -7.69
N TRP A 110 12.68 11.63 -7.94
CA TRP A 110 12.11 10.33 -7.61
C TRP A 110 12.49 9.31 -8.67
N GLU A 111 13.04 8.19 -8.22
CA GLU A 111 13.37 7.03 -9.05
C GLU A 111 12.54 5.83 -8.60
N ARG A 112 12.21 4.94 -9.54
CA ARG A 112 11.45 3.72 -9.21
C ARG A 112 12.24 2.83 -8.27
N ASP A 113 11.56 2.29 -7.26
CA ASP A 113 12.13 1.27 -6.40
C ASP A 113 11.84 -0.13 -6.96
N LEU A 114 12.65 -0.55 -7.93
CA LEU A 114 12.53 -1.86 -8.57
C LEU A 114 12.65 -3.02 -7.56
N ALA A 115 13.38 -2.85 -6.46
CA ALA A 115 13.53 -3.90 -5.46
C ALA A 115 12.22 -4.12 -4.68
N THR A 116 11.56 -3.03 -4.27
CA THR A 116 10.24 -3.10 -3.64
C THR A 116 9.17 -3.57 -4.62
N GLU A 117 9.19 -3.13 -5.88
CA GLU A 117 8.26 -3.62 -6.91
C GLU A 117 8.37 -5.14 -7.10
N ARG A 118 9.58 -5.70 -7.19
CA ARG A 118 9.80 -7.15 -7.26
C ARG A 118 9.27 -7.88 -6.04
N THR A 119 9.45 -7.30 -4.85
CA THR A 119 8.96 -7.88 -3.60
C THR A 119 7.43 -7.94 -3.57
N LEU A 120 6.77 -6.88 -4.02
CA LEU A 120 5.31 -6.81 -4.11
C LEU A 120 4.78 -7.78 -5.16
N ALA A 121 5.37 -7.82 -6.35
CA ALA A 121 4.99 -8.74 -7.42
C ALA A 121 5.16 -10.20 -6.99
N TRP A 122 6.27 -10.55 -6.32
CA TRP A 122 6.47 -11.88 -5.75
C TRP A 122 5.42 -12.23 -4.69
N THR A 123 5.06 -11.26 -3.85
CA THR A 123 4.00 -11.46 -2.86
C THR A 123 2.66 -11.76 -3.51
N ALA A 124 2.32 -11.08 -4.62
CA ALA A 124 1.12 -11.36 -5.39
C ALA A 124 1.13 -12.75 -6.05
N ILE A 125 2.27 -13.17 -6.62
CA ILE A 125 2.45 -14.52 -7.21
C ILE A 125 2.25 -15.61 -6.14
N LYS A 126 2.81 -15.43 -4.93
CA LYS A 126 2.60 -16.36 -3.81
C LYS A 126 1.12 -16.43 -3.42
N ALA A 127 0.45 -15.28 -3.30
CA ALA A 127 -0.97 -15.23 -2.98
C ALA A 127 -1.82 -15.98 -4.03
N ARG A 128 -1.49 -15.84 -5.32
CA ARG A 128 -2.16 -16.59 -6.40
C ARG A 128 -1.93 -18.09 -6.28
N ARG A 129 -0.69 -18.54 -6.05
CA ARG A 129 -0.37 -19.95 -5.79
C ARG A 129 -1.20 -20.50 -4.64
N ASP A 130 -1.28 -19.76 -3.54
CA ASP A 130 -1.99 -20.22 -2.35
C ASP A 130 -3.50 -20.29 -2.59
N ALA A 131 -4.07 -19.36 -3.36
CA ALA A 131 -5.47 -19.42 -3.81
C ALA A 131 -5.74 -20.64 -4.70
N ILE A 132 -4.83 -21.00 -5.61
CA ILE A 132 -4.94 -22.20 -6.44
C ILE A 132 -4.98 -23.47 -5.58
N LYS A 133 -4.12 -23.57 -4.56
CA LYS A 133 -4.04 -24.76 -3.69
C LYS A 133 -5.34 -25.07 -2.95
N VAL A 134 -6.15 -24.05 -2.66
CA VAL A 134 -7.45 -24.19 -1.98
C VAL A 134 -8.64 -24.19 -2.94
N GLY A 135 -8.41 -23.97 -4.23
CA GLY A 135 -9.43 -23.89 -5.28
C GLY A 135 -10.04 -25.22 -5.73
N GLY A 136 -9.77 -26.31 -5.01
CA GLY A 136 -10.24 -27.66 -5.31
C GLY A 136 -9.30 -28.47 -6.20
N VAL A 137 -9.51 -29.78 -6.18
CA VAL A 137 -8.80 -30.75 -7.02
C VAL A 137 -9.78 -31.57 -7.83
N GLN A 138 -9.48 -31.82 -9.10
CA GLN A 138 -10.30 -32.66 -9.96
C GLN A 138 -9.87 -34.13 -9.85
N VAL A 139 -10.82 -35.01 -9.57
CA VAL A 139 -10.64 -36.47 -9.63
C VAL A 139 -11.80 -37.07 -10.41
N GLY A 140 -11.50 -37.70 -11.54
CA GLY A 140 -12.51 -38.14 -12.50
C GLY A 140 -13.34 -36.95 -12.99
N ALA A 141 -14.67 -37.08 -12.92
CA ALA A 141 -15.60 -36.03 -13.35
C ALA A 141 -15.90 -34.98 -12.26
N TYR A 142 -15.38 -35.14 -11.04
CA TYR A 142 -15.78 -34.34 -9.89
C TYR A 142 -14.65 -33.48 -9.33
N TRP A 143 -15.03 -32.37 -8.71
CA TRP A 143 -14.13 -31.47 -8.01
C TRP A 143 -14.30 -31.62 -6.50
N PHE A 144 -13.20 -31.85 -5.80
CA PHE A 144 -13.15 -32.05 -4.36
C PHE A 144 -12.49 -30.85 -3.69
N HIS A 145 -13.00 -30.48 -2.52
CA HIS A 145 -12.47 -29.40 -1.71
C HIS A 145 -10.99 -29.64 -1.35
N SER A 146 -10.16 -28.60 -1.38
CA SER A 146 -8.73 -28.70 -1.08
C SER A 146 -8.26 -27.64 -0.08
N ASP A 147 -9.18 -27.04 0.67
CA ASP A 147 -8.86 -26.24 1.85
C ASP A 147 -8.22 -27.12 2.96
N ALA A 148 -7.70 -26.47 4.01
CA ALA A 148 -6.96 -27.15 5.07
C ALA A 148 -7.79 -28.23 5.78
N ASP A 149 -9.05 -27.94 6.11
CA ASP A 149 -9.92 -28.87 6.83
C ASP A 149 -10.26 -30.07 5.96
N SER A 150 -10.62 -29.84 4.70
CA SER A 150 -10.88 -30.90 3.73
C SER A 150 -9.66 -31.78 3.50
N ARG A 151 -8.46 -31.21 3.41
CA ARG A 151 -7.20 -31.99 3.26
C ARG A 151 -6.93 -32.87 4.47
N ILE A 152 -7.16 -32.38 5.69
CA ILE A 152 -7.03 -33.19 6.92
C ILE A 152 -8.02 -34.37 6.87
N GLN A 153 -9.27 -34.12 6.49
CA GLN A 153 -10.29 -35.16 6.37
C GLN A 153 -9.91 -36.20 5.30
N HIS A 154 -9.40 -35.77 4.14
CA HIS A 154 -8.94 -36.66 3.08
C HIS A 154 -7.78 -37.56 3.53
N LEU A 155 -6.85 -37.03 4.34
CA LEU A 155 -5.78 -37.85 4.93
C LEU A 155 -6.35 -38.91 5.88
N GLY A 156 -7.28 -38.54 6.76
CA GLY A 156 -7.96 -39.50 7.64
C GLY A 156 -8.75 -40.58 6.89
N LEU A 157 -9.39 -40.21 5.77
CA LEU A 157 -10.06 -41.17 4.87
C LEU A 157 -9.05 -42.10 4.19
N LYS A 158 -7.91 -41.58 3.72
CA LYS A 158 -6.84 -42.41 3.14
C LYS A 158 -6.23 -43.38 4.17
N ASP A 159 -6.15 -43.00 5.44
CA ASP A 159 -5.71 -43.91 6.50
C ASP A 159 -6.74 -45.02 6.76
N LYS A 160 -8.03 -44.71 6.81
CA LYS A 160 -9.09 -45.74 6.84
C LYS A 160 -9.05 -46.65 5.61
N ALA A 161 -8.71 -46.10 4.45
CA ALA A 161 -8.55 -46.86 3.21
C ALA A 161 -7.39 -47.87 3.34
N ARG A 162 -6.27 -47.48 3.97
CA ARG A 162 -5.14 -48.37 4.28
C ARG A 162 -5.55 -49.50 5.23
N ASP A 163 -6.30 -49.19 6.29
CA ASP A 163 -6.78 -50.19 7.24
C ASP A 163 -7.69 -51.22 6.55
N LEU A 164 -8.57 -50.76 5.65
CA LEU A 164 -9.48 -51.63 4.92
C LEU A 164 -8.74 -52.57 3.96
N LEU A 165 -7.70 -52.08 3.27
CA LEU A 165 -6.82 -52.92 2.45
C LEU A 165 -6.05 -53.94 3.30
N ALA A 166 -5.57 -53.54 4.48
CA ALA A 166 -4.87 -54.44 5.40
C ALA A 166 -5.80 -55.55 5.95
N ALA A 167 -7.11 -55.27 6.07
CA ALA A 167 -8.14 -56.24 6.43
C ALA A 167 -8.60 -57.14 5.26
N GLY A 168 -7.98 -57.02 4.07
CA GLY A 168 -8.30 -57.83 2.90
C GLY A 168 -9.36 -57.24 1.97
N GLY A 169 -9.74 -55.97 2.15
CA GLY A 169 -10.61 -55.24 1.24
C GLY A 169 -9.93 -54.88 -0.09
N THR A 170 -10.68 -54.24 -0.98
CA THR A 170 -10.27 -53.89 -2.34
C THR A 170 -10.32 -52.38 -2.60
N MET A 171 -9.70 -51.93 -3.71
CA MET A 171 -9.76 -50.53 -4.14
C MET A 171 -11.18 -50.02 -4.43
N ALA A 172 -12.11 -50.93 -4.75
CA ALA A 172 -13.49 -50.58 -5.05
C ALA A 172 -14.37 -50.42 -3.79
N ASP A 173 -13.90 -50.89 -2.64
CA ASP A 173 -14.69 -50.92 -1.42
C ASP A 173 -14.96 -49.49 -0.91
N ALA A 174 -16.19 -49.28 -0.44
CA ALA A 174 -16.59 -48.02 0.16
C ALA A 174 -16.01 -47.88 1.58
N ILE A 175 -15.47 -46.71 1.90
CA ILE A 175 -15.05 -46.38 3.26
C ILE A 175 -16.30 -46.12 4.09
N THR A 176 -16.39 -46.78 5.25
CA THR A 176 -17.53 -46.62 6.16
C THR A 176 -17.15 -45.91 7.45
N ILE A 177 -18.05 -45.05 7.95
CA ILE A 177 -17.98 -44.45 9.28
C ILE A 177 -19.32 -44.74 9.97
N LEU A 178 -19.28 -45.26 11.21
CA LEU A 178 -20.48 -45.70 11.94
C LEU A 178 -21.33 -46.71 11.13
N GLY A 179 -20.67 -47.57 10.34
CA GLY A 179 -21.34 -48.57 9.50
C GLY A 179 -22.02 -48.04 8.24
N GLN A 180 -21.89 -46.74 7.93
CA GLN A 180 -22.47 -46.13 6.74
C GLN A 180 -21.39 -45.70 5.74
N PRO A 181 -21.58 -45.91 4.42
CA PRO A 181 -20.66 -45.39 3.41
C PRO A 181 -20.52 -43.87 3.51
N VAL A 182 -19.28 -43.38 3.50
CA VAL A 182 -19.00 -41.94 3.53
C VAL A 182 -19.47 -41.33 2.21
N GLN A 183 -20.33 -40.31 2.30
CA GLN A 183 -20.77 -39.50 1.16
C GLN A 183 -20.07 -38.14 1.23
N TRP A 184 -19.27 -37.82 0.22
CA TRP A 184 -18.59 -36.54 0.12
C TRP A 184 -19.35 -35.58 -0.78
N LYS A 185 -19.63 -34.36 -0.30
CA LYS A 185 -20.20 -33.31 -1.12
C LYS A 185 -19.10 -32.63 -1.94
N THR A 186 -19.17 -32.77 -3.25
CA THR A 186 -18.25 -32.14 -4.21
C THR A 186 -18.47 -30.63 -4.27
N LEU A 187 -17.52 -29.90 -4.86
CA LEU A 187 -17.62 -28.45 -5.06
C LEU A 187 -18.80 -28.05 -5.96
N SER A 188 -19.25 -28.91 -6.87
CA SER A 188 -20.47 -28.71 -7.67
C SER A 188 -21.76 -29.11 -6.95
N GLY A 189 -21.67 -29.58 -5.70
CA GLY A 189 -22.81 -29.94 -4.86
C GLY A 189 -23.30 -31.39 -4.99
N ALA A 190 -22.77 -32.18 -5.93
CA ALA A 190 -23.08 -33.60 -6.04
C ALA A 190 -22.46 -34.41 -4.89
N PHE A 191 -23.12 -35.50 -4.46
CA PHE A 191 -22.58 -36.43 -3.48
C PHE A 191 -21.90 -37.62 -4.16
N VAL A 192 -20.71 -37.98 -3.69
CA VAL A 192 -19.93 -39.11 -4.19
C VAL A 192 -19.58 -40.04 -3.03
N THR A 193 -19.85 -41.35 -3.21
CA THR A 193 -19.41 -42.38 -2.26
C THR A 193 -17.88 -42.45 -2.25
N VAL A 194 -17.26 -42.29 -1.07
CA VAL A 194 -15.80 -42.38 -0.94
C VAL A 194 -15.37 -43.84 -0.91
N THR A 195 -14.73 -44.29 -1.99
CA THR A 195 -14.06 -45.59 -2.06
C THR A 195 -12.61 -45.50 -1.61
N VAL A 196 -11.97 -46.65 -1.37
CA VAL A 196 -10.52 -46.75 -1.13
C VAL A 196 -9.76 -46.05 -2.25
N GLN A 197 -10.05 -46.36 -3.52
CA GLN A 197 -9.41 -45.73 -4.68
C GLN A 197 -9.56 -44.21 -4.64
N LEU A 198 -10.78 -43.71 -4.42
CA LEU A 198 -11.06 -42.28 -4.43
C LEU A 198 -10.27 -41.53 -3.33
N ALA A 199 -10.14 -42.11 -2.14
CA ALA A 199 -9.36 -41.51 -1.05
C ALA A 199 -7.87 -41.38 -1.41
N TYR A 200 -7.29 -42.38 -2.08
CA TYR A 200 -5.92 -42.28 -2.59
C TYR A 200 -5.78 -41.25 -3.70
N ASP A 201 -6.73 -41.22 -4.64
CA ASP A 201 -6.68 -40.34 -5.80
C ASP A 201 -6.79 -38.87 -5.39
N ILE A 202 -7.68 -38.53 -4.45
CA ILE A 202 -7.83 -37.15 -3.95
C ILE A 202 -6.54 -36.64 -3.30
N VAL A 203 -5.93 -37.45 -2.42
CA VAL A 203 -4.67 -37.06 -1.76
C VAL A 203 -3.53 -36.94 -2.78
N THR A 204 -3.49 -37.83 -3.78
CA THR A 204 -2.50 -37.77 -4.85
C THR A 204 -2.69 -36.53 -5.72
N ALA A 205 -3.93 -36.22 -6.11
CA ALA A 205 -4.27 -35.03 -6.88
C ALA A 205 -3.92 -33.74 -6.13
N ALA A 206 -4.15 -33.68 -4.82
CA ALA A 206 -3.74 -32.54 -3.98
C ALA A 206 -2.21 -32.38 -3.93
N GLY A 207 -1.45 -33.46 -3.81
CA GLY A 207 0.01 -33.43 -3.86
C GLY A 207 0.54 -32.96 -5.23
N ASN A 208 -0.06 -33.45 -6.32
CA ASN A 208 0.29 -33.03 -7.68
C ASN A 208 -0.03 -31.54 -7.90
N LEU A 209 -1.21 -31.07 -7.45
CA LEU A 209 -1.58 -29.66 -7.52
C LEU A 209 -0.55 -28.77 -6.81
N ASP A 210 -0.13 -29.16 -5.60
CA ASP A 210 0.86 -28.40 -4.83
C ASP A 210 2.21 -28.32 -5.56
N ALA A 211 2.69 -29.43 -6.12
CA ALA A 211 3.94 -29.48 -6.87
C ALA A 211 3.86 -28.63 -8.16
N THR A 212 2.78 -28.76 -8.92
CA THR A 212 2.58 -27.98 -10.15
C THR A 212 2.43 -26.49 -9.86
N ALA A 213 1.62 -26.10 -8.88
CA ALA A 213 1.43 -24.71 -8.51
C ALA A 213 2.74 -24.08 -7.99
N PHE A 214 3.56 -24.83 -7.25
CA PHE A 214 4.88 -24.37 -6.83
C PHE A 214 5.81 -24.13 -8.04
N ALA A 215 5.89 -25.09 -8.97
CA ALA A 215 6.74 -24.96 -10.16
C ALA A 215 6.34 -23.77 -11.05
N VAL A 216 5.03 -23.54 -11.22
CA VAL A 216 4.49 -22.39 -11.95
C VAL A 216 4.83 -21.08 -11.24
N ALA A 217 4.62 -21.00 -9.92
CA ALA A 217 4.98 -19.82 -9.14
C ALA A 217 6.47 -19.47 -9.27
N GLU A 218 7.33 -20.47 -9.25
CA GLU A 218 8.78 -20.29 -9.39
C GLU A 218 9.18 -19.83 -10.80
N THR A 219 8.49 -20.34 -11.83
CA THR A 219 8.67 -19.86 -13.21
C THR A 219 8.25 -18.39 -13.34
N HIS A 220 7.11 -18.00 -12.75
CA HIS A 220 6.70 -16.59 -12.72
C HIS A 220 7.66 -15.72 -11.92
N ARG A 221 8.21 -16.21 -10.80
CA ARG A 221 9.20 -15.47 -10.00
C ARG A 221 10.44 -15.13 -10.84
N GLN A 222 11.01 -16.12 -11.52
CA GLN A 222 12.21 -15.94 -12.34
C GLN A 222 11.96 -14.98 -13.51
N ALA A 223 10.83 -15.13 -14.21
CA ALA A 223 10.47 -14.24 -15.30
C ALA A 223 10.18 -12.80 -14.83
N MET A 224 9.49 -12.65 -13.70
CA MET A 224 9.25 -11.35 -13.06
C MET A 224 10.56 -10.69 -12.63
N GLU A 225 11.50 -11.44 -12.04
CA GLU A 225 12.83 -10.95 -11.64
C GLU A 225 13.71 -10.51 -12.83
N ALA A 226 13.51 -11.10 -14.00
CA ALA A 226 14.18 -10.69 -15.23
C ALA A 226 13.46 -9.53 -15.96
N ALA A 227 12.21 -9.22 -15.60
CA ALA A 227 11.42 -8.20 -16.28
C ALA A 227 11.99 -6.79 -16.03
N ALA A 228 11.92 -5.95 -17.07
CA ALA A 228 12.24 -4.53 -16.99
C ALA A 228 11.17 -3.75 -16.18
N ASP A 229 9.92 -4.22 -16.22
CA ASP A 229 8.81 -3.67 -15.43
C ASP A 229 8.16 -4.77 -14.57
N PRO A 230 8.62 -4.97 -13.33
CA PRO A 230 8.12 -6.03 -12.45
C PRO A 230 6.69 -5.77 -11.99
N ALA A 231 6.31 -4.50 -11.84
CA ALA A 231 4.99 -4.09 -11.38
C ALA A 231 3.88 -4.41 -12.39
N LEU A 232 4.23 -4.48 -13.69
CA LEU A 232 3.31 -4.79 -14.79
C LEU A 232 3.42 -6.24 -15.30
N TYR A 233 4.23 -7.09 -14.65
CA TYR A 233 4.38 -8.48 -15.07
C TYR A 233 3.07 -9.26 -14.90
N ASP A 234 2.56 -9.82 -16.01
CA ASP A 234 1.36 -10.64 -16.00
C ASP A 234 1.67 -12.09 -15.58
N PHE A 235 1.10 -12.49 -14.44
CA PHE A 235 1.15 -13.86 -13.93
C PHE A 235 -0.23 -14.52 -13.90
N SER A 236 -1.21 -14.06 -14.68
CA SER A 236 -2.57 -14.61 -14.67
C SER A 236 -2.68 -16.00 -15.32
N VAL A 237 -1.75 -16.34 -16.20
CA VAL A 237 -1.76 -17.56 -17.02
C VAL A 237 -0.86 -18.67 -16.45
N GLY A 238 -0.94 -19.88 -17.01
CA GLY A 238 -0.02 -20.98 -16.70
C GLY A 238 -0.30 -21.75 -15.41
N TRP A 239 -1.23 -21.29 -14.57
CA TRP A 239 -1.65 -22.00 -13.36
C TRP A 239 -2.42 -23.28 -13.68
N PRO A 240 -2.31 -24.31 -12.82
CA PRO A 240 -3.16 -25.49 -12.95
C PRO A 240 -4.64 -25.11 -12.78
N PRO A 241 -5.57 -25.88 -13.38
CA PRO A 241 -7.00 -25.63 -13.25
C PRO A 241 -7.44 -25.57 -11.79
N ALA A 242 -8.36 -24.65 -11.50
CA ALA A 242 -9.10 -24.58 -10.25
C ALA A 242 -10.59 -24.66 -10.56
N PHE A 243 -11.40 -25.04 -9.57
CA PHE A 243 -12.85 -25.08 -9.74
C PHE A 243 -13.39 -23.68 -10.02
N ILE A 244 -14.15 -23.54 -11.10
CA ILE A 244 -14.90 -22.33 -11.45
C ILE A 244 -16.36 -22.70 -11.22
N GLY A 245 -16.96 -22.09 -10.19
CA GLY A 245 -18.36 -22.31 -9.80
C GLY A 245 -19.35 -21.65 -10.74
#